data_AF-A0A258XQ96-F1
#
_entry.id   AF-A0A258XQ96-F1
#
_cell.length_a   1.000
_cell.length_b   1.000
_cell.length_c   1.000
_cell.angle_alpha   90.00
_cell.angle_beta   90.00
_cell.angle_gamma   90.00
#
_symmetry.space_group_name_H-M   'P 1'
#
loop_
_entity.id
_entity.type
_entity.pdbx_description
1 polymer ?
#
loop_
_entity_poly.entity_id
_entity_poly.type
_entity_poly.pdbx_seq_one_letter_code
_entity_poly.pdbx_strand_id
1 'polypeptide(L)'
;MFNAALFAQPGRITDASVQAAAKAAGVDWARLQQDMKARAKEIDTVIGRSNAGAKALEFQGTPGLLIGNARFGGAAPLTQLMEAVAQARKDGIG
;
A
#
# COMPACT_ATOMS: atom_id res chain seq x y z
N MET A 1 9.63 10.29 0.95
CA MET A 1 9.27 9.16 0.07
C MET A 1 7.90 9.41 -0.56
N PHE A 2 7.69 9.08 -1.84
CA PHE A 2 6.47 9.42 -2.59
C PHE A 2 5.19 8.82 -2.01
N ASN A 3 5.22 7.55 -1.58
CA ASN A 3 4.08 6.89 -0.96
C ASN A 3 3.58 7.63 0.30
N ALA A 4 4.48 8.01 1.22
CA ALA A 4 4.12 8.78 2.40
C ALA A 4 3.55 10.17 2.05
N ALA A 5 4.09 10.81 1.00
CA ALA A 5 3.59 12.10 0.53
C ALA A 5 2.14 12.01 -0.03
N LEU A 6 1.77 10.88 -0.65
CA LEU A 6 0.41 10.61 -1.10
C LEU A 6 -0.53 10.35 0.09
N PHE A 7 -0.13 9.54 1.07
CA PHE A 7 -0.95 9.29 2.27
C PHE A 7 -1.19 10.54 3.12
N ALA A 8 -0.25 11.50 3.09
CA ALA A 8 -0.39 12.76 3.80
C ALA A 8 -1.31 13.78 3.10
N GLN A 9 -1.77 13.52 1.86
CA GLN A 9 -2.67 14.44 1.17
C GLN A 9 -4.05 14.47 1.85
N PRO A 10 -4.59 15.65 2.20
CA PRO A 10 -5.93 15.76 2.74
C PRO A 10 -6.97 15.58 1.63
N GLY A 11 -8.07 14.89 1.96
CA GLY A 11 -9.23 14.78 1.08
C GLY A 11 -8.99 13.90 -0.16
N ARG A 12 -9.63 14.26 -1.28
CA ARG A 12 -9.63 13.44 -2.50
C ARG A 12 -8.30 13.60 -3.25
N ILE A 13 -7.74 12.46 -3.68
CA ILE A 13 -6.60 12.44 -4.60
C ILE A 13 -7.03 12.89 -6.01
N THR A 14 -6.28 13.82 -6.58
CA THR A 14 -6.45 14.39 -7.93
C THR A 14 -5.11 14.40 -8.65
N ASP A 15 -5.09 14.52 -9.97
CA ASP A 15 -3.83 14.59 -10.73
C ASP A 15 -2.92 15.73 -10.23
N ALA A 16 -3.52 16.88 -9.88
CA ALA A 16 -2.79 18.01 -9.31
C ALA A 16 -2.17 17.68 -7.94
N SER A 17 -2.89 17.00 -7.05
CA SER A 17 -2.34 16.62 -5.74
C SER A 17 -1.29 15.50 -5.84
N VAL A 18 -1.44 14.58 -6.80
CA VAL A 18 -0.41 13.57 -7.11
C VAL A 18 0.86 14.25 -7.62
N GLN A 19 0.75 15.20 -8.54
CA GLN A 19 1.91 15.95 -9.05
C GLN A 19 2.61 16.76 -7.95
N ALA A 20 1.84 17.41 -7.06
CA ALA A 20 2.39 18.14 -5.93
C ALA A 20 3.14 17.20 -4.97
N ALA A 21 2.56 16.05 -4.63
CA ALA A 21 3.20 15.03 -3.79
C ALA A 21 4.47 14.45 -4.44
N ALA A 22 4.45 14.22 -5.75
CA ALA A 22 5.61 13.73 -6.51
C ALA A 22 6.78 14.74 -6.44
N LYS A 23 6.49 16.03 -6.70
CA LYS A 23 7.48 17.12 -6.60
C LYS A 23 8.05 17.25 -5.19
N ALA A 24 7.19 17.24 -4.16
CA ALA A 24 7.61 17.32 -2.76
C ALA A 24 8.49 16.13 -2.35
N ALA A 25 8.29 14.97 -2.96
CA ALA A 25 9.09 13.77 -2.73
C ALA A 25 10.35 13.68 -3.61
N GLY A 26 10.64 14.67 -4.45
CA GLY A 26 11.80 14.68 -5.35
C GLY A 26 11.67 13.73 -6.54
N VAL A 27 10.46 13.31 -6.90
CA VAL A 27 10.21 12.44 -8.05
C VAL A 27 10.23 13.28 -9.34
N ASP A 28 10.99 12.83 -10.33
CA ASP A 28 10.94 13.39 -11.68
C ASP A 28 9.58 13.10 -12.31
N TRP A 29 8.79 14.16 -12.49
CA TRP A 29 7.42 14.07 -13.00
C TRP A 29 7.35 13.56 -14.45
N ALA A 30 8.23 14.05 -15.32
CA ALA A 30 8.23 13.66 -16.73
C ALA A 30 8.58 12.18 -16.87
N ARG A 31 9.60 11.74 -16.12
CA ARG A 31 9.97 10.33 -16.05
C ARG A 31 8.86 9.46 -15.47
N LEU A 32 8.21 9.88 -14.38
CA LEU A 32 7.09 9.15 -13.79
C LEU A 32 5.98 8.90 -14.83
N GLN A 33 5.57 9.93 -15.58
CA GLN A 33 4.54 9.80 -16.61
C GLN A 33 4.96 8.88 -17.76
N GLN A 34 6.23 8.92 -18.15
CA GLN A 34 6.77 8.01 -19.16
C GLN A 34 6.78 6.56 -18.65
N ASP A 35 7.28 6.34 -17.44
CA ASP A 35 7.38 5.00 -16.83
C ASP A 35 5.99 4.38 -16.61
N MET A 36 4.98 5.18 -16.25
CA MET A 36 3.58 4.71 -16.16
C MET A 36 3.09 4.10 -17.48
N LYS A 37 3.49 4.64 -18.63
CA LYS A 37 3.11 4.12 -19.95
C LYS A 37 4.00 2.95 -20.36
N ALA A 38 5.32 3.13 -20.25
CA ALA A 38 6.30 2.15 -20.70
C ALA A 38 6.23 0.84 -19.90
N ARG A 39 5.83 0.91 -18.62
CA ARG A 39 5.75 -0.23 -17.70
C ARG A 39 4.32 -0.61 -17.32
N ALA A 40 3.31 -0.16 -18.07
CA ALA A 40 1.90 -0.39 -17.76
C ALA A 40 1.59 -1.87 -17.45
N LYS A 41 2.08 -2.80 -18.29
CA LYS A 41 1.88 -4.24 -18.09
C LYS A 41 2.44 -4.76 -16.76
N GLU A 42 3.62 -4.29 -16.37
CA GLU A 42 4.24 -4.70 -15.10
C GLU A 42 3.49 -4.12 -13.90
N ILE A 43 3.05 -2.86 -13.99
CA ILE A 43 2.24 -2.18 -12.98
C ILE A 43 0.90 -2.92 -12.81
N ASP A 44 0.19 -3.20 -13.89
CA ASP A 44 -1.08 -3.94 -13.88
C ASP A 44 -0.91 -5.34 -13.30
N THR A 45 0.22 -6.00 -13.56
CA THR A 45 0.53 -7.32 -13.00
C THR A 45 0.74 -7.26 -11.48
N VAL A 46 1.39 -6.21 -10.96
CA VAL A 46 1.54 -6.00 -9.51
C VAL A 46 0.18 -5.72 -8.88
N ILE A 47 -0.60 -4.79 -9.44
CA ILE A 47 -1.93 -4.44 -8.94
C ILE A 47 -2.86 -5.66 -8.95
N GLY A 48 -2.87 -6.43 -10.04
CA GLY A 48 -3.67 -7.63 -10.18
C GLY A 48 -3.34 -8.69 -9.14
N ARG A 49 -2.04 -8.91 -8.85
CA ARG A 49 -1.61 -9.82 -7.77
C ARG A 49 -2.04 -9.34 -6.40
N SER A 50 -1.91 -8.05 -6.10
CA SER A 50 -2.40 -7.47 -4.85
C SER A 50 -3.91 -7.64 -4.68
N ASN A 51 -4.69 -7.40 -5.73
CA ASN A 51 -6.15 -7.59 -5.72
C ASN A 51 -6.54 -9.06 -5.53
N ALA A 52 -5.84 -9.98 -6.20
CA ALA A 52 -6.07 -11.42 -6.05
C ALA A 52 -5.76 -11.89 -4.62
N GLY A 53 -4.65 -11.42 -4.03
CA GLY A 53 -4.30 -11.68 -2.64
C GLY A 53 -5.36 -11.14 -1.67
N ALA A 54 -5.83 -9.91 -1.87
CA ALA A 54 -6.89 -9.34 -1.05
C ALA A 54 -8.18 -10.15 -1.10
N LYS A 55 -8.57 -10.64 -2.28
CA LYS A 55 -9.75 -11.50 -2.45
C LYS A 55 -9.56 -12.88 -1.80
N ALA A 56 -8.39 -13.50 -1.97
CA ALA A 56 -8.08 -14.80 -1.37
C ALA A 56 -8.06 -14.74 0.17
N LEU A 57 -7.60 -13.61 0.70
CA LEU A 57 -7.68 -13.28 2.12
C LEU A 57 -9.01 -12.61 2.49
N GLU A 58 -10.03 -12.63 1.62
CA GLU A 58 -11.38 -12.06 1.79
C GLU A 58 -11.46 -10.62 2.35
N PHE A 59 -10.42 -9.79 2.17
CA PHE A 59 -10.47 -8.40 2.62
C PHE A 59 -11.59 -7.65 1.89
N GLN A 60 -12.53 -7.12 2.67
CA GLN A 60 -13.71 -6.41 2.16
C GLN A 60 -13.44 -4.92 1.87
N GLY A 61 -12.28 -4.42 2.29
CA GLY A 61 -11.87 -3.04 2.10
C GLY A 61 -10.43 -2.80 2.55
N THR A 62 -9.97 -1.57 2.38
CA THR A 62 -8.65 -1.11 2.81
C THR A 62 -8.76 -0.20 4.04
N PRO A 63 -7.80 -0.23 4.97
CA PRO A 63 -6.58 -1.05 4.95
C PRO A 63 -6.86 -2.51 5.34
N GLY A 64 -6.13 -3.44 4.73
CA GLY A 64 -6.10 -4.86 5.11
C GLY A 64 -4.67 -5.29 5.43
N LEU A 65 -4.45 -5.93 6.57
CA LEU A 65 -3.13 -6.37 7.03
C LEU A 65 -3.15 -7.85 7.40
N LEU A 66 -2.08 -8.56 7.07
CA LEU A 66 -1.82 -9.95 7.46
C LEU A 66 -0.47 -10.00 8.19
N ILE A 67 -0.47 -10.49 9.43
CA ILE A 67 0.73 -10.62 10.27
C ILE A 67 0.76 -12.05 10.82
N GLY A 68 1.67 -12.87 10.31
CA GLY A 68 1.62 -14.32 10.54
C GLY A 68 0.26 -14.87 10.07
N ASN A 69 -0.48 -15.49 10.98
CA ASN A 69 -1.86 -15.97 10.73
C ASN A 69 -2.94 -14.95 11.13
N ALA A 70 -2.57 -13.82 11.74
CA ALA A 70 -3.51 -12.81 12.19
C ALA A 70 -3.91 -11.89 11.03
N ARG A 71 -5.22 -11.77 10.79
CA ARG A 71 -5.80 -10.97 9.72
C ARG A 71 -6.57 -9.79 10.29
N PHE A 72 -6.29 -8.60 9.79
CA PHE A 72 -6.94 -7.34 10.17
C PHE A 72 -7.67 -6.75 8.96
N GLY A 73 -9.01 -6.81 8.97
CA GLY A 73 -9.87 -6.23 7.95
C GLY A 73 -10.32 -4.81 8.32
N GLY A 74 -9.41 -3.84 8.22
CA GLY A 74 -9.64 -2.46 8.61
C GLY A 74 -8.46 -1.88 9.38
N ALA A 75 -8.60 -0.61 9.78
CA ALA A 75 -7.60 0.04 10.62
C ALA A 75 -7.53 -0.67 11.98
N ALA A 76 -6.33 -1.01 12.43
CA ALA A 76 -6.07 -1.61 13.73
C ALA A 76 -5.17 -0.69 14.57
N PRO A 77 -5.40 -0.59 15.90
CA PRO A 77 -4.50 0.11 16.80
C PRO A 77 -3.08 -0.46 16.75
N LEU A 78 -2.08 0.41 16.93
CA LEU A 78 -0.67 0.02 16.92
C LEU A 78 -0.37 -1.11 17.94
N THR A 79 -0.99 -1.07 19.11
CA THR A 79 -0.82 -2.08 20.16
C THR A 79 -1.22 -3.47 19.68
N GLN A 80 -2.36 -3.61 19.00
CA GLN A 80 -2.82 -4.89 18.43
C GLN A 80 -1.87 -5.40 17.33
N LEU A 81 -1.33 -4.50 16.51
CA LEU A 81 -0.36 -4.87 15.49
C LEU A 81 0.94 -5.39 16.12
N MET A 82 1.43 -4.73 17.17
CA MET A 82 2.63 -5.15 17.90
C MET A 82 2.45 -6.51 18.58
N GLU A 83 1.27 -6.77 19.17
CA GLU A 83 0.93 -8.07 19.75
C GLU A 83 0.91 -9.17 18.69
N ALA A 84 0.31 -8.92 17.53
CA ALA A 84 0.30 -9.88 16.43
C ALA A 84 1.71 -10.20 15.90
N VAL A 85 2.59 -9.19 15.81
CA VAL A 85 4.01 -9.41 15.43
C VAL A 85 4.72 -10.26 16.48
N ALA A 86 4.52 -9.97 17.77
CA ALA A 86 5.12 -10.74 18.85
C ALA A 86 4.64 -12.19 18.83
N GLN A 87 3.36 -12.43 18.53
CA GLN A 87 2.80 -13.76 18.42
C GLN A 87 3.36 -14.52 17.21
N ALA A 88 3.37 -13.90 16.01
CA ALA A 88 3.93 -14.52 14.80
C ALA A 88 5.39 -14.99 15.00
N ARG A 89 6.21 -14.19 15.70
CA ARG A 89 7.58 -14.56 16.05
C ARG A 89 7.67 -15.75 17.00
N LYS A 90 6.79 -15.83 18.00
CA LYS A 90 6.72 -16.99 18.93
C LYS A 90 6.34 -18.26 18.20
N ASP A 91 5.47 -18.15 17.21
CA ASP A 91 4.99 -19.28 16.41
C ASP A 91 6.00 -19.73 15.33
N GLY A 92 7.15 -19.05 15.21
CA GLY A 92 8.16 -19.34 14.19
C GLY A 92 7.71 -18.97 12.77
N ILE A 93 6.70 -18.10 12.65
CA ILE A 93 6.17 -17.61 11.39
C ILE A 93 6.82 -16.25 11.10
N GLY A 94 7.93 -16.27 10.34
CA GLY A 94 8.69 -15.07 9.99
C GLY A 94 9.80 -15.34 8.99
#